data_AF-A0A416JU62-F1
#
_entry.id   AF-A0A416JU62-F1
#
_cell.length_a   1.000
_cell.length_b   1.000
_cell.length_c   1.000
_cell.angle_alpha   90.00
_cell.angle_beta   90.00
_cell.angle_gamma   90.00
#
_symmetry.space_group_name_H-M   'P 1'
#
loop_
_entity.id
_entity.type
_entity.pdbx_description
1 polymer ?
#
loop_
_entity_poly.entity_id
_entity_poly.type
_entity_poly.pdbx_seq_one_letter_code
_entity_poly.pdbx_strand_id
1 'polypeptide(L)'
;MLILENKNGNVKIFRKFQLQGQAQESLRGTFDRGKKRVGKKQKKGRLFRFVRNLVVVMIVLFVILMLLPDDEETGDAGETVSERIVEGMDVDSQNSGNSEVEEVTFPTDMVSEKEVTTKGDGTDTVTVFVYMNGSDLESEDGSATDDLEEMLAAKTGDKVQVLIETVGTKDWSKRLRIASDHTQRYRLDGGKLVLEDDSLGQEDSTQASTLSDFIRWGSKNYPADRNLLIFWDHGAGPVYGFGYDENQAHEETMTMDQMRQALQNGGIYFDVIGMDCCIMSSMELCLGLQDYCDYLILSEDFETGIGWSYTGWLKALEDNTSLETPELGRLIVDDMVSANENDQDGGAATLALIDASYSNLLYTAWKDFAYANERSLLGENYSMHIKGGRRAHPLLKEKGLFDWIFDANGDYDMSDYYITDIMAVAQNIQSEESKALEAALQLAVAYFACTSDEIGMTGLSVTLPYGDPDFYEELSDVFSNSGLEEEYVNWLGRFVRASGVQDRYDYEDWYENEWSGWESLLTDFDWLIWLLEE
;
A
#
# COMPACT_ATOMS: atom_id res chain seq x y z
N MET A 1 0.93 -6.28 -18.97
CA MET A 1 1.12 -7.65 -18.41
C MET A 1 0.35 -8.68 -19.25
N LEU A 2 0.98 -9.77 -19.70
CA LEU A 2 0.34 -10.82 -20.52
C LEU A 2 0.27 -12.12 -19.70
N ILE A 3 -0.89 -12.41 -19.13
CA ILE A 3 -1.21 -13.68 -18.46
C ILE A 3 -1.63 -14.66 -19.56
N LEU A 4 -0.76 -15.62 -19.88
CA LEU A 4 -1.11 -16.69 -20.82
C LEU A 4 -1.27 -18.00 -20.05
N GLU A 5 -2.51 -18.44 -19.91
CA GLU A 5 -2.81 -19.82 -19.52
C GLU A 5 -2.34 -20.77 -20.62
N ASN A 6 -1.47 -21.72 -20.25
CA ASN A 6 -1.16 -22.83 -21.14
C ASN A 6 -2.17 -23.97 -20.93
N LYS A 7 -2.32 -24.86 -21.94
CA LYS A 7 -3.28 -25.98 -21.97
C LYS A 7 -3.18 -26.99 -20.79
N ASN A 8 -2.19 -26.86 -19.93
CA ASN A 8 -1.97 -27.68 -18.73
C ASN A 8 -2.35 -26.97 -17.42
N GLY A 9 -2.91 -25.75 -17.46
CA GLY A 9 -3.38 -25.04 -16.25
C GLY A 9 -2.31 -24.26 -15.47
N ASN A 10 -1.14 -24.00 -16.09
CA ASN A 10 -0.12 -23.10 -15.52
C ASN A 10 -0.27 -21.70 -16.13
N VAL A 11 -0.19 -20.66 -15.29
CA VAL A 11 -0.11 -19.27 -15.71
C VAL A 11 1.33 -18.93 -16.09
N LYS A 12 1.51 -18.34 -17.28
CA LYS A 12 2.77 -17.75 -17.72
C LYS A 12 2.74 -16.25 -17.52
N ILE A 13 3.71 -15.73 -16.76
CA ILE A 13 3.94 -14.30 -16.61
C ILE A 13 5.04 -13.90 -17.60
N PHE A 14 4.71 -13.08 -18.60
CA PHE A 14 5.71 -12.50 -19.51
C PHE A 14 6.17 -11.13 -19.00
N ARG A 15 7.44 -11.03 -18.60
CA ARG A 15 8.13 -9.75 -18.36
C ARG A 15 8.74 -9.26 -19.68
N LYS A 16 8.28 -8.15 -20.22
CA LYS A 16 8.96 -7.47 -21.33
C LYS A 16 9.78 -6.32 -20.75
N PHE A 17 11.08 -6.53 -20.59
CA PHE A 17 12.02 -5.45 -20.27
C PHE A 17 12.00 -4.40 -21.38
N GLN A 18 11.53 -3.20 -21.07
CA GLN A 18 12.05 -1.97 -21.67
C GLN A 18 12.60 -1.10 -20.56
N LEU A 19 13.92 -1.19 -20.37
CA LEU A 19 14.71 -0.14 -19.74
C LEU A 19 14.49 1.16 -20.52
N GLN A 20 13.72 2.09 -19.97
CA GLN A 20 13.94 3.51 -20.19
C GLN A 20 13.98 4.21 -18.83
N GLY A 21 15.20 4.39 -18.33
CA GLY A 21 15.48 5.40 -17.32
C GLY A 21 15.04 6.79 -17.80
N GLN A 22 14.69 7.62 -16.83
CA GLN A 22 14.16 8.99 -16.94
C GLN A 22 12.63 9.11 -16.95
N ALA A 23 11.99 8.79 -15.83
CA ALA A 23 10.69 9.35 -15.47
C ALA A 23 10.62 9.88 -14.01
N GLN A 24 11.76 10.19 -13.39
CA GLN A 24 11.82 10.86 -12.08
C GLN A 24 12.38 12.30 -12.14
N GLU A 25 12.78 12.79 -13.32
CA GLU A 25 13.31 14.16 -13.50
C GLU A 25 12.28 15.21 -13.94
N SER A 26 11.03 14.85 -14.25
CA SER A 26 10.05 15.82 -14.76
C SER A 26 9.38 16.69 -13.67
N LEU A 27 9.55 16.36 -12.37
CA LEU A 27 9.03 17.17 -11.25
C LEU A 27 10.09 18.09 -10.61
N ARG A 28 11.38 17.95 -10.94
CA ARG A 28 12.47 18.83 -10.43
C ARG A 28 12.69 20.12 -11.23
N GLY A 29 11.86 20.37 -12.25
CA GLY A 29 12.19 21.30 -13.33
C GLY A 29 11.44 22.63 -13.39
N THR A 30 10.60 23.00 -12.43
CA THR A 30 10.00 24.35 -12.39
C THR A 30 9.58 24.71 -10.98
N PHE A 31 10.31 25.62 -10.32
CA PHE A 31 9.79 26.73 -9.51
C PHE A 31 10.94 27.40 -8.74
N ASP A 32 11.90 27.99 -9.46
CA ASP A 32 12.69 29.07 -8.88
C ASP A 32 11.83 30.35 -8.87
N ARG A 33 11.28 30.69 -7.70
CA ARG A 33 10.77 32.04 -7.40
C ARG A 33 11.48 32.63 -6.20
N GLY A 34 12.73 33.00 -6.43
CA GLY A 34 13.44 34.02 -5.68
C GLY A 34 12.65 35.34 -5.54
N LYS A 35 12.54 35.75 -4.27
CA LYS A 35 12.25 37.08 -3.71
C LYS A 35 12.39 38.27 -4.68
N LYS A 36 11.33 39.09 -4.77
CA LYS A 36 11.35 40.43 -5.39
C LYS A 36 12.34 41.36 -4.67
N ARG A 37 13.38 41.82 -5.38
CA ARG A 37 13.97 43.15 -5.20
C ARG A 37 14.26 43.81 -6.56
N VAL A 38 14.05 45.12 -6.57
CA VAL A 38 13.91 46.06 -7.70
C VAL A 38 15.24 46.31 -8.44
N GLY A 39 15.20 46.47 -9.78
CA GLY A 39 16.17 47.33 -10.48
C GLY A 39 16.54 47.05 -11.95
N LYS A 40 16.02 47.91 -12.85
CA LYS A 40 16.59 48.41 -14.13
C LYS A 40 16.78 47.47 -15.35
N LYS A 41 16.13 47.91 -16.44
CA LYS A 41 16.27 47.48 -17.85
C LYS A 41 17.71 47.60 -18.38
N GLN A 42 18.20 46.57 -19.08
CA GLN A 42 19.17 46.74 -20.18
C GLN A 42 19.08 45.62 -21.24
N LYS A 43 19.29 46.03 -22.50
CA LYS A 43 19.12 45.28 -23.76
C LYS A 43 20.06 44.06 -23.88
N LYS A 44 19.55 42.88 -24.24
CA LYS A 44 20.33 41.78 -24.86
C LYS A 44 19.52 41.04 -25.93
N GLY A 45 19.45 41.61 -27.13
CA GLY A 45 18.93 40.94 -28.32
C GLY A 45 20.03 40.85 -29.38
N ARG A 46 20.89 39.83 -29.31
CA ARG A 46 21.74 39.33 -30.42
C ARG A 46 22.58 38.11 -30.04
N LEU A 47 23.00 37.98 -28.77
CA LEU A 47 23.84 36.84 -28.32
C LEU A 47 23.06 35.51 -28.21
N PHE A 48 21.80 35.56 -27.77
CA PHE A 48 20.94 34.37 -27.60
C PHE A 48 20.62 33.65 -28.92
N ARG A 49 20.50 34.40 -30.03
CA ARG A 49 20.25 33.82 -31.36
C ARG A 49 21.47 33.11 -31.94
N PHE A 50 22.68 33.53 -31.58
CA PHE A 50 23.92 32.92 -32.05
C PHE A 50 24.18 31.59 -31.33
N VAL A 51 23.97 31.55 -30.02
CA VAL A 51 24.12 30.31 -29.21
C VAL A 51 23.10 29.26 -29.61
N ARG A 52 21.82 29.64 -29.81
CA ARG A 52 20.78 28.70 -30.28
C ARG A 52 21.11 28.09 -31.64
N ASN A 53 21.58 28.89 -32.59
CA ASN A 53 21.88 28.40 -33.93
C ASN A 53 23.15 27.50 -33.94
N LEU A 54 24.11 27.72 -33.04
CA LEU A 54 25.28 26.86 -32.89
C LEU A 54 24.91 25.47 -32.35
N VAL A 55 24.02 25.41 -31.35
CA VAL A 55 23.55 24.15 -30.77
C VAL A 55 22.78 23.32 -31.79
N VAL A 56 21.91 23.96 -32.59
CA VAL A 56 21.16 23.26 -33.66
C VAL A 56 22.09 22.70 -34.74
N VAL A 57 23.16 23.43 -35.12
CA VAL A 57 24.14 22.94 -36.09
C VAL A 57 24.93 21.75 -35.54
N MET A 58 25.28 21.75 -34.25
CA MET A 58 25.98 20.62 -33.62
C MET A 58 25.12 19.36 -33.55
N ILE A 59 23.82 19.51 -33.25
CA ILE A 59 22.86 18.40 -33.22
C ILE A 59 22.69 17.80 -34.62
N VAL A 60 22.58 18.64 -35.66
CA VAL A 60 22.46 18.15 -37.05
C VAL A 60 23.75 17.47 -37.52
N LEU A 61 24.93 17.97 -37.16
CA LEU A 61 26.21 17.33 -37.48
C LEU A 61 26.38 15.97 -36.79
N PHE A 62 25.89 15.83 -35.56
CA PHE A 62 25.91 14.58 -34.81
C PHE A 62 25.00 13.52 -35.44
N VAL A 63 23.80 13.91 -35.89
CA VAL A 63 22.88 13.02 -36.61
C VAL A 63 23.44 12.61 -37.97
N ILE A 64 24.15 13.48 -38.69
CA ILE A 64 24.80 13.13 -39.96
C ILE A 64 25.96 12.15 -39.73
N LEU A 65 26.73 12.30 -38.65
CA LEU A 65 27.81 11.37 -38.29
C LEU A 65 27.29 9.97 -37.92
N MET A 66 26.11 9.88 -37.32
CA MET A 66 25.45 8.59 -37.02
C MET A 66 24.83 7.89 -38.24
N LEU A 67 24.74 8.57 -39.39
CA LEU A 67 24.11 8.04 -40.60
C LEU A 67 25.13 7.66 -41.69
N LEU A 68 26.44 7.70 -41.40
CA LEU A 68 27.47 7.23 -42.31
C LEU A 68 27.71 5.72 -42.06
N PRO A 69 27.62 4.85 -43.08
CA PRO A 69 27.96 3.44 -42.96
C PRO A 69 29.47 3.24 -42.83
N ASP A 70 29.87 2.31 -41.94
CA ASP A 70 31.26 1.89 -41.75
C ASP A 70 31.71 1.00 -42.91
N ASP A 71 32.73 1.45 -43.66
CA ASP A 71 33.44 0.63 -44.64
C ASP A 71 34.69 0.02 -43.99
N GLU A 72 34.71 -1.31 -43.84
CA GLU A 72 35.95 -2.09 -43.69
C GLU A 72 36.63 -2.24 -45.06
N GLU A 73 37.93 -1.95 -45.15
CA GLU A 73 38.79 -2.68 -46.08
C GLU A 73 40.25 -2.79 -45.57
N THR A 74 40.76 -4.01 -45.76
CA THR A 74 42.01 -4.63 -45.29
C THR A 74 43.28 -4.21 -46.05
N GLY A 75 44.46 -4.44 -45.46
CA GLY A 75 45.76 -4.44 -46.14
C GLY A 75 46.86 -5.23 -45.41
N ASP A 76 47.34 -6.27 -46.07
CA ASP A 76 48.13 -7.44 -45.66
C ASP A 76 49.67 -7.25 -45.54
N ALA A 77 50.33 -8.21 -44.84
CA ALA A 77 51.51 -9.00 -45.28
C ALA A 77 52.64 -9.19 -44.23
N GLY A 78 52.98 -10.46 -43.95
CA GLY A 78 54.27 -10.86 -43.34
C GLY A 78 54.36 -12.31 -42.79
N GLU A 79 54.81 -13.25 -43.64
CA GLU A 79 55.10 -14.69 -43.45
C GLU A 79 55.94 -15.07 -42.18
N THR A 80 55.86 -16.26 -41.57
CA THR A 80 56.41 -17.55 -42.08
C THR A 80 56.14 -18.76 -41.14
N VAL A 81 55.64 -19.87 -41.73
CA VAL A 81 56.04 -21.31 -41.63
C VAL A 81 56.25 -22.01 -40.25
N SER A 82 55.44 -23.03 -39.93
CA SER A 82 55.82 -24.47 -39.93
C SER A 82 54.78 -25.40 -39.25
N GLU A 83 54.87 -26.66 -39.65
CA GLU A 83 53.96 -27.81 -39.58
C GLU A 83 54.10 -28.65 -38.29
N ARG A 84 53.00 -29.13 -37.68
CA ARG A 84 52.76 -30.55 -37.28
C ARG A 84 51.59 -30.77 -36.30
N ILE A 85 50.88 -31.87 -36.58
CA ILE A 85 49.83 -32.55 -35.82
C ILE A 85 50.38 -33.16 -34.52
N VAL A 86 49.69 -33.01 -33.38
CA VAL A 86 49.54 -34.04 -32.32
C VAL A 86 48.21 -33.82 -31.59
N GLU A 87 47.46 -34.92 -31.41
CA GLU A 87 46.23 -35.04 -30.61
C GLU A 87 46.46 -34.83 -29.10
N GLY A 88 45.48 -34.25 -28.42
CA GLY A 88 45.19 -34.57 -27.01
C GLY A 88 45.15 -33.41 -26.02
N MET A 89 44.07 -33.42 -25.24
CA MET A 89 43.83 -32.81 -23.92
C MET A 89 43.08 -31.47 -23.85
N ASP A 90 42.16 -31.49 -22.88
CA ASP A 90 41.10 -30.57 -22.50
C ASP A 90 41.47 -29.08 -22.46
N VAL A 91 40.47 -28.24 -22.74
CA VAL A 91 39.90 -27.17 -21.90
C VAL A 91 39.06 -26.31 -22.86
N ASP A 92 37.73 -26.50 -22.84
CA ASP A 92 36.81 -25.61 -23.55
C ASP A 92 36.27 -24.58 -22.55
N SER A 93 36.67 -23.33 -22.75
CA SER A 93 36.18 -22.19 -21.99
C SER A 93 34.94 -21.63 -22.66
N GLN A 94 33.90 -21.48 -21.84
CA GLN A 94 32.77 -20.55 -21.98
C GLN A 94 33.06 -19.31 -22.85
N ASN A 95 32.07 -18.84 -23.62
CA ASN A 95 31.10 -17.86 -23.11
C ASN A 95 30.25 -17.27 -24.26
N SER A 96 29.00 -17.71 -24.38
CA SER A 96 27.93 -16.88 -24.95
C SER A 96 26.75 -16.91 -23.98
N GLY A 97 26.71 -15.94 -23.08
CA GLY A 97 25.64 -15.78 -22.10
C GLY A 97 24.32 -15.45 -22.79
N ASN A 98 23.48 -16.47 -22.97
CA ASN A 98 22.05 -16.29 -23.11
C ASN A 98 21.52 -15.97 -21.70
N SER A 99 20.95 -14.80 -21.48
CA SER A 99 20.15 -14.54 -20.28
C SER A 99 18.86 -15.37 -20.40
N GLU A 100 18.85 -16.56 -19.79
CA GLU A 100 17.63 -17.31 -19.58
C GLU A 100 16.71 -16.48 -18.67
N VAL A 101 15.52 -16.17 -19.17
CA VAL A 101 14.43 -15.63 -18.34
C VAL A 101 13.96 -16.82 -17.50
N GLU A 102 14.34 -16.86 -16.23
CA GLU A 102 13.84 -17.87 -15.29
C GLU A 102 12.33 -17.66 -15.08
N GLU A 103 11.55 -18.68 -15.45
CA GLU A 103 10.09 -18.70 -15.44
C GLU A 103 9.62 -19.13 -14.03
N VAL A 104 9.05 -18.20 -13.26
CA VAL A 104 8.36 -18.52 -11.99
C VAL A 104 6.93 -18.93 -12.31
N THR A 105 6.51 -20.11 -11.86
CA THR A 105 5.14 -20.63 -12.10
C THR A 105 4.47 -21.00 -10.79
N PHE A 106 3.20 -20.62 -10.64
CA PHE A 106 2.38 -20.94 -9.48
C PHE A 106 1.18 -21.82 -9.85
N PRO A 107 0.67 -22.64 -8.92
CA PRO A 107 -0.62 -23.32 -9.06
C PRO A 107 -1.77 -22.32 -9.24
N THR A 108 -2.70 -22.60 -10.16
CA THR A 108 -3.83 -21.71 -10.49
C THR A 108 -4.93 -21.69 -9.43
N ASP A 109 -5.00 -22.71 -8.58
CA ASP A 109 -5.96 -22.82 -7.48
C ASP A 109 -5.60 -21.95 -6.26
N MET A 110 -4.46 -21.26 -6.29
CA MET A 110 -4.03 -20.33 -5.23
C MET A 110 -4.51 -18.89 -5.41
N VAL A 111 -5.13 -18.57 -6.54
CA VAL A 111 -5.71 -17.24 -6.80
C VAL A 111 -7.23 -17.36 -6.77
N SER A 112 -7.89 -16.61 -5.90
CA SER A 112 -9.36 -16.63 -5.85
C SER A 112 -9.97 -15.84 -7.01
N GLU A 113 -11.20 -16.20 -7.39
CA GLU A 113 -11.96 -15.39 -8.34
C GLU A 113 -12.53 -14.16 -7.64
N LYS A 114 -12.63 -13.04 -8.38
CA LYS A 114 -13.31 -11.84 -7.90
C LYS A 114 -14.81 -12.09 -7.78
N GLU A 115 -15.42 -11.71 -6.67
CA GLU A 115 -16.87 -11.90 -6.46
C GLU A 115 -17.71 -10.72 -6.92
N VAL A 116 -17.19 -9.48 -6.83
CA VAL A 116 -17.93 -8.28 -7.23
C VAL A 116 -17.76 -8.06 -8.73
N THR A 117 -18.89 -7.90 -9.42
CA THR A 117 -18.93 -7.55 -10.84
C THR A 117 -19.81 -6.33 -11.01
N THR A 118 -19.24 -5.25 -11.52
CA THR A 118 -19.99 -4.04 -11.89
C THR A 118 -20.76 -4.25 -13.19
N LYS A 119 -21.85 -3.49 -13.39
CA LYS A 119 -22.61 -3.49 -14.64
C LYS A 119 -21.84 -2.86 -15.80
N GLY A 120 -20.88 -1.98 -15.49
CA GLY A 120 -20.00 -1.34 -16.48
C GLY A 120 -20.65 -0.19 -17.27
N ASP A 121 -21.89 0.21 -16.96
CA ASP A 121 -22.65 1.23 -17.68
C ASP A 121 -22.94 2.51 -16.86
N GLY A 122 -22.32 2.64 -15.69
CA GLY A 122 -22.48 3.76 -14.76
C GLY A 122 -23.82 3.75 -14.02
N THR A 123 -24.51 2.60 -13.96
CA THR A 123 -25.80 2.42 -13.29
C THR A 123 -25.77 1.47 -12.09
N ASP A 124 -24.57 1.07 -11.66
CA ASP A 124 -24.40 0.37 -10.39
C ASP A 124 -24.94 1.23 -9.24
N THR A 125 -25.61 0.58 -8.30
CA THR A 125 -25.92 1.15 -6.99
C THR A 125 -24.78 0.80 -6.04
N VAL A 126 -24.30 1.79 -5.28
CA VAL A 126 -23.15 1.62 -4.39
C VAL A 126 -23.54 1.98 -2.97
N THR A 127 -23.13 1.16 -2.01
CA THR A 127 -23.20 1.51 -0.59
C THR A 127 -21.80 1.52 0.01
N VAL A 128 -21.43 2.65 0.62
CA VAL A 128 -20.18 2.83 1.36
C VAL A 128 -20.52 2.83 2.84
N PHE A 129 -20.00 1.86 3.57
CA PHE A 129 -20.09 1.76 5.02
C PHE A 129 -18.87 2.41 5.62
N VAL A 130 -19.06 3.39 6.50
CA VAL A 130 -17.99 4.03 7.26
C VAL A 130 -18.24 3.71 8.74
N TYR A 131 -17.42 2.82 9.29
CA TYR A 131 -17.42 2.48 10.71
C TYR A 131 -16.51 3.48 11.43
N MET A 132 -17.12 4.56 11.91
CA MET A 132 -16.44 5.74 12.42
C MET A 132 -16.26 5.63 13.93
N ASN A 133 -15.20 4.95 14.35
CA ASN A 133 -14.80 4.95 15.75
C ASN A 133 -14.01 6.24 16.03
N GLY A 134 -14.67 7.20 16.68
CA GLY A 134 -14.09 8.53 16.87
C GLY A 134 -12.90 8.56 17.81
N SER A 135 -12.84 7.65 18.79
CA SER A 135 -11.79 7.56 19.81
C SER A 135 -11.35 8.94 20.38
N ASP A 136 -10.08 9.09 20.72
CA ASP A 136 -9.47 10.38 21.06
C ASP A 136 -9.18 11.26 19.84
N LEU A 137 -9.09 10.71 18.63
CA LEU A 137 -8.94 11.50 17.41
C LEU A 137 -10.07 12.52 17.25
N GLU A 138 -11.28 12.14 17.66
CA GLU A 138 -12.44 13.03 17.69
C GLU A 138 -12.48 13.89 18.96
N SER A 139 -12.32 13.31 20.15
CA SER A 139 -12.54 14.07 21.40
C SER A 139 -11.46 15.12 21.67
N GLU A 140 -10.27 14.94 21.12
CA GLU A 140 -9.13 15.82 21.36
C GLU A 140 -8.78 16.74 20.19
N ASP A 141 -8.96 16.26 18.96
CA ASP A 141 -8.58 16.99 17.74
C ASP A 141 -9.76 17.23 16.77
N GLY A 142 -10.82 16.42 16.83
CA GLY A 142 -12.01 16.57 16.00
C GLY A 142 -11.84 16.06 14.57
N SER A 143 -10.89 15.14 14.35
CA SER A 143 -10.51 14.60 13.02
C SER A 143 -11.67 13.85 12.36
N ALA A 144 -12.40 13.01 13.11
CA ALA A 144 -13.56 12.30 12.55
C ALA A 144 -14.61 13.30 12.03
N THR A 145 -14.83 14.39 12.75
CA THR A 145 -15.70 15.48 12.29
C THR A 145 -15.16 16.18 11.04
N ASP A 146 -13.85 16.39 10.92
CA ASP A 146 -13.25 16.98 9.72
C ASP A 146 -13.50 16.09 8.48
N ASP A 147 -13.28 14.78 8.59
CA ASP A 147 -13.53 13.83 7.51
C ASP A 147 -15.02 13.71 7.16
N LEU A 148 -15.91 13.77 8.16
CA LEU A 148 -17.34 13.87 7.89
C LEU A 148 -17.68 15.15 7.11
N GLU A 149 -17.04 16.29 7.40
CA GLU A 149 -17.21 17.53 6.63
C GLU A 149 -16.69 17.37 5.18
N GLU A 150 -15.62 16.61 4.96
CA GLU A 150 -15.14 16.25 3.61
C GLU A 150 -16.13 15.36 2.85
N MET A 151 -16.63 14.29 3.47
CA MET A 151 -17.65 13.43 2.88
C MET A 151 -18.90 14.23 2.49
N LEU A 152 -19.31 15.20 3.33
CA LEU A 152 -20.42 16.09 3.03
C LEU A 152 -20.15 17.01 1.83
N ALA A 153 -18.89 17.40 1.61
CA ALA A 153 -18.51 18.22 0.46
C ALA A 153 -18.64 17.46 -0.88
N ALA A 154 -18.53 16.13 -0.87
CA ALA A 154 -18.73 15.28 -2.06
C ALA A 154 -20.18 15.33 -2.59
N LYS A 155 -21.16 15.56 -1.70
CA LYS A 155 -22.60 15.65 -2.02
C LYS A 155 -23.18 14.42 -2.73
N THR A 156 -22.77 13.23 -2.30
CA THR A 156 -23.35 11.97 -2.77
C THR A 156 -24.81 11.81 -2.32
N GLY A 157 -25.52 10.83 -2.89
CA GLY A 157 -26.86 10.43 -2.42
C GLY A 157 -27.85 9.98 -3.49
N ASP A 158 -27.56 10.17 -4.79
CA ASP A 158 -28.45 9.69 -5.86
C ASP A 158 -28.14 8.24 -6.22
N LYS A 159 -26.85 7.90 -6.39
CA LYS A 159 -26.40 6.53 -6.73
C LYS A 159 -25.47 5.89 -5.70
N VAL A 160 -24.74 6.71 -4.94
CA VAL A 160 -23.86 6.24 -3.86
C VAL A 160 -24.51 6.60 -2.52
N GLN A 161 -24.81 5.59 -1.70
CA GLN A 161 -25.29 5.76 -0.34
C GLN A 161 -24.11 5.62 0.62
N VAL A 162 -23.71 6.71 1.28
CA VAL A 162 -22.68 6.67 2.32
C VAL A 162 -23.38 6.54 3.67
N LEU A 163 -23.17 5.43 4.35
CA LEU A 163 -23.71 5.10 5.67
C LEU A 163 -22.60 5.25 6.71
N ILE A 164 -22.90 5.89 7.82
CA ILE A 164 -21.92 6.17 8.88
C ILE A 164 -22.49 5.70 10.21
N GLU A 165 -21.73 4.90 10.96
CA GLU A 165 -22.01 4.65 12.38
C GLU A 165 -20.98 5.41 13.23
N THR A 166 -21.45 6.32 14.07
CA THR A 166 -20.59 7.15 14.95
C THR A 166 -20.55 6.53 16.34
N VAL A 167 -19.37 6.09 16.79
CA VAL A 167 -19.19 5.33 18.04
C VAL A 167 -17.83 5.64 18.69
N GLY A 168 -17.65 5.21 19.95
CA GLY A 168 -16.34 5.00 20.59
C GLY A 168 -15.53 6.21 21.07
N THR A 169 -16.08 7.42 20.97
CA THR A 169 -15.48 8.64 21.57
C THR A 169 -16.27 9.13 22.78
N LYS A 170 -15.62 9.86 23.71
CA LYS A 170 -16.29 10.55 24.83
C LYS A 170 -16.91 11.88 24.45
N ASP A 171 -16.41 12.55 23.41
CA ASP A 171 -16.94 13.84 23.00
C ASP A 171 -16.87 14.10 21.50
N TRP A 172 -18.01 14.00 20.82
CA TRP A 172 -18.16 14.50 19.46
C TRP A 172 -18.20 16.04 19.43
N SER A 173 -17.50 16.60 18.45
CA SER A 173 -17.52 18.00 18.08
C SER A 173 -18.95 18.49 17.84
N LYS A 174 -19.26 19.68 18.34
CA LYS A 174 -20.60 20.26 18.20
C LYS A 174 -20.90 20.81 16.80
N ARG A 175 -19.94 20.76 15.86
CA ARG A 175 -20.09 21.24 14.47
C ARG A 175 -21.22 20.51 13.73
N LEU A 176 -21.22 19.18 13.81
CA LEU A 176 -22.20 18.34 13.12
C LEU A 176 -23.37 17.90 14.02
N ARG A 177 -23.30 18.19 15.33
CA ARG A 177 -24.33 17.88 16.33
C ARG A 177 -24.60 16.37 16.48
N ILE A 178 -23.56 15.58 16.31
CA ILE A 178 -23.53 14.17 16.72
C ILE A 178 -23.54 14.14 18.26
N ALA A 179 -24.27 13.18 18.82
CA ALA A 179 -24.40 12.99 20.25
C ALA A 179 -23.19 12.23 20.79
N SER A 180 -22.69 12.65 21.95
CA SER A 180 -21.53 12.03 22.62
C SER A 180 -21.91 10.91 23.59
N ASP A 181 -23.19 10.69 23.86
CA ASP A 181 -23.67 9.78 24.91
C ASP A 181 -24.34 8.50 24.39
N HIS A 182 -24.36 8.30 23.07
CA HIS A 182 -24.82 7.07 22.43
C HIS A 182 -24.35 6.99 20.97
N THR A 183 -24.37 5.77 20.44
CA THR A 183 -24.12 5.44 19.03
C THR A 183 -25.29 5.86 18.15
N GLN A 184 -24.97 6.46 17.00
CA GLN A 184 -25.95 6.92 16.02
C GLN A 184 -25.57 6.42 14.62
N ARG A 185 -26.59 6.21 13.78
CA ARG A 185 -26.40 5.87 12.36
C ARG A 185 -26.91 6.98 11.48
N TYR A 186 -26.09 7.36 10.53
CA TYR A 186 -26.37 8.41 9.56
C TYR A 186 -26.26 7.89 8.14
N ARG A 187 -26.88 8.65 7.23
CA ARG A 187 -26.66 8.56 5.81
C ARG A 187 -26.33 9.94 5.25
N LEU A 188 -25.42 9.98 4.28
CA LEU A 188 -25.13 11.19 3.54
C LEU A 188 -26.17 11.40 2.42
N ASP A 189 -26.71 12.62 2.34
CA ASP A 189 -27.71 12.99 1.34
C ASP A 189 -27.54 14.44 0.89
N GLY A 190 -26.96 14.63 -0.30
CA GLY A 190 -26.82 15.95 -0.92
C GLY A 190 -26.01 16.93 -0.07
N GLY A 191 -25.00 16.42 0.64
CA GLY A 191 -24.14 17.17 1.54
C GLY A 191 -24.75 17.47 2.91
N LYS A 192 -25.61 16.57 3.39
CA LYS A 192 -26.15 16.60 4.76
C LYS A 192 -26.06 15.22 5.40
N LEU A 193 -25.82 15.19 6.71
CA LEU A 193 -26.04 14.01 7.52
C LEU A 193 -27.54 13.90 7.83
N VAL A 194 -28.14 12.79 7.38
CA VAL A 194 -29.50 12.40 7.71
C VAL A 194 -29.42 11.33 8.79
N LEU A 195 -30.00 11.59 9.95
CA LEU A 195 -30.06 10.64 11.06
C LEU A 195 -31.05 9.52 10.72
N GLU A 196 -30.56 8.28 10.71
CA GLU A 196 -31.33 7.08 10.35
C GLU A 196 -31.65 6.21 11.59
N ASP A 197 -30.75 6.14 12.58
CA ASP A 197 -30.99 5.48 13.87
C ASP A 197 -30.33 6.25 15.03
N ASP A 198 -31.08 6.38 16.12
CA ASP A 198 -30.75 7.16 17.32
C ASP A 198 -31.03 6.35 18.61
N SER A 199 -31.20 5.04 18.46
CA SER A 199 -31.78 4.17 19.51
C SER A 199 -30.84 3.11 20.07
N LEU A 200 -29.61 3.04 19.57
CA LEU A 200 -28.64 1.99 19.88
C LEU A 200 -28.10 2.08 21.32
N GLY A 201 -28.16 3.28 21.93
CA GLY A 201 -27.45 3.51 23.20
C GLY A 201 -25.94 3.55 22.97
N GLN A 202 -25.14 3.51 24.04
CA GLN A 202 -23.69 3.49 23.93
C GLN A 202 -23.22 2.07 23.61
N GLU A 203 -22.94 1.80 22.33
CA GLU A 203 -22.29 0.56 21.91
C GLU A 203 -20.78 0.62 22.13
N ASP A 204 -20.14 -0.54 22.13
CA ASP A 204 -18.69 -0.70 22.20
C ASP A 204 -18.13 -0.87 20.78
N SER A 205 -17.30 0.07 20.33
CA SER A 205 -16.74 0.06 18.96
C SER A 205 -15.81 -1.11 18.69
N THR A 206 -15.26 -1.74 19.73
CA THR A 206 -14.25 -2.81 19.63
C THR A 206 -14.88 -4.20 19.51
N GLN A 207 -16.19 -4.32 19.75
CA GLN A 207 -16.89 -5.60 19.65
C GLN A 207 -17.24 -5.96 18.21
N ALA A 208 -16.91 -7.19 17.82
CA ALA A 208 -17.32 -7.76 16.54
C ALA A 208 -18.85 -7.69 16.30
N SER A 209 -19.65 -7.76 17.38
CA SER A 209 -21.10 -7.66 17.28
C SER A 209 -21.59 -6.29 16.80
N THR A 210 -20.94 -5.20 17.22
CA THR A 210 -21.31 -3.83 16.87
C THR A 210 -21.16 -3.62 15.37
N LEU A 211 -19.96 -3.90 14.84
CA LEU A 211 -19.69 -3.85 13.39
C LEU A 211 -20.60 -4.80 12.60
N SER A 212 -20.80 -6.04 13.07
CA SER A 212 -21.70 -6.98 12.37
C SER A 212 -23.14 -6.47 12.31
N ASP A 213 -23.62 -5.76 13.35
CA ASP A 213 -24.95 -5.17 13.36
C ASP A 213 -25.04 -4.01 12.37
N PHE A 214 -24.02 -3.15 12.32
CA PHE A 214 -23.94 -2.05 11.36
C PHE A 214 -23.99 -2.55 9.91
N ILE A 215 -23.17 -3.57 9.59
CA ILE A 215 -23.14 -4.19 8.25
C ILE A 215 -24.51 -4.76 7.88
N ARG A 216 -25.15 -5.53 8.79
CA ARG A 216 -26.49 -6.10 8.54
C ARG A 216 -27.56 -5.04 8.42
N TRP A 217 -27.49 -3.98 9.22
CA TRP A 217 -28.43 -2.88 9.15
C TRP A 217 -28.30 -2.15 7.82
N GLY A 218 -27.09 -1.78 7.40
CA GLY A 218 -26.89 -1.04 6.17
C GLY A 218 -27.25 -1.87 4.94
N SER A 219 -26.79 -3.12 4.85
CA SER A 219 -27.10 -4.01 3.73
C SER A 219 -28.60 -4.33 3.58
N LYS A 220 -29.34 -4.39 4.70
CA LYS A 220 -30.78 -4.60 4.69
C LYS A 220 -31.56 -3.37 4.21
N ASN A 221 -31.15 -2.17 4.63
CA ASN A 221 -31.87 -0.93 4.33
C ASN A 221 -31.42 -0.30 2.99
N TYR A 222 -30.18 -0.55 2.59
CA TYR A 222 -29.52 0.01 1.42
C TYR A 222 -28.80 -1.11 0.64
N PRO A 223 -29.53 -2.08 0.07
CA PRO A 223 -28.92 -3.09 -0.78
C PRO A 223 -28.32 -2.45 -2.04
N ALA A 224 -27.13 -2.88 -2.42
CA ALA A 224 -26.36 -2.33 -3.53
C ALA A 224 -25.73 -3.43 -4.39
N ASP A 225 -25.39 -3.08 -5.63
CA ASP A 225 -24.62 -3.96 -6.52
C ASP A 225 -23.14 -4.04 -6.08
N ARG A 226 -22.65 -2.99 -5.40
CA ARG A 226 -21.28 -2.83 -4.93
C ARG A 226 -21.26 -2.28 -3.51
N ASN A 227 -20.47 -2.89 -2.62
CA ASN A 227 -20.33 -2.45 -1.23
C ASN A 227 -18.87 -2.14 -0.91
N LEU A 228 -18.61 -1.03 -0.24
CA LEU A 228 -17.29 -0.70 0.32
C LEU A 228 -17.43 -0.58 1.83
N LEU A 229 -16.44 -1.04 2.59
CA LEU A 229 -16.36 -0.86 4.04
C LEU A 229 -15.08 -0.12 4.39
N ILE A 230 -15.21 0.99 5.10
CA ILE A 230 -14.11 1.78 5.61
C ILE A 230 -14.11 1.69 7.13
N PHE A 231 -12.99 1.24 7.68
CA PHE A 231 -12.65 1.37 9.08
C PHE A 231 -11.93 2.71 9.25
N TRP A 232 -12.40 3.53 10.18
CA TRP A 232 -11.80 4.83 10.49
C TRP A 232 -11.52 4.87 11.99
N ASP A 233 -10.22 4.92 12.35
CA ASP A 233 -9.65 5.12 13.70
C ASP A 233 -8.13 4.85 13.67
N HIS A 234 -7.53 4.60 14.83
CA HIS A 234 -6.25 3.91 15.00
C HIS A 234 -6.21 2.50 14.40
N GLY A 235 -5.00 2.09 14.06
CA GLY A 235 -4.65 0.71 13.78
C GLY A 235 -3.31 0.35 14.41
N ALA A 236 -3.14 -0.95 14.67
CA ALA A 236 -1.97 -1.49 15.35
C ALA A 236 -1.56 -2.87 14.77
N GLY A 237 -1.80 -3.05 13.46
CA GLY A 237 -1.44 -4.25 12.73
C GLY A 237 -2.30 -5.47 13.03
N PRO A 238 -1.90 -6.67 12.57
CA PRO A 238 -2.76 -7.84 12.58
C PRO A 238 -2.97 -8.46 13.96
N VAL A 239 -2.17 -8.08 14.97
CA VAL A 239 -2.24 -8.62 16.34
C VAL A 239 -3.08 -7.72 17.24
N TYR A 240 -2.64 -6.48 17.45
CA TYR A 240 -3.35 -5.52 18.30
C TYR A 240 -4.60 -4.93 17.63
N GLY A 241 -4.72 -5.00 16.30
CA GLY A 241 -5.98 -4.80 15.59
C GLY A 241 -6.40 -3.34 15.37
N PHE A 242 -7.71 -3.15 15.25
CA PHE A 242 -8.35 -1.89 14.87
C PHE A 242 -8.98 -1.19 16.07
N GLY A 243 -8.65 0.09 16.19
CA GLY A 243 -9.31 1.07 17.03
C GLY A 243 -9.32 0.79 18.52
N TYR A 244 -9.78 1.76 19.29
CA TYR A 244 -10.13 1.56 20.70
C TYR A 244 -11.32 2.46 21.09
N ASP A 245 -12.05 2.08 22.13
CA ASP A 245 -13.21 2.84 22.60
C ASP A 245 -12.89 3.58 23.89
N GLU A 246 -13.00 4.91 23.86
CA GLU A 246 -12.74 5.74 25.03
C GLU A 246 -13.67 5.46 26.23
N ASN A 247 -14.80 4.78 26.01
CA ASN A 247 -15.78 4.40 27.02
C ASN A 247 -15.53 2.99 27.59
N GLN A 248 -14.57 2.24 27.03
CA GLN A 248 -14.15 0.92 27.50
C GLN A 248 -12.77 0.97 28.16
N ALA A 249 -12.21 -0.21 28.46
CA ALA A 249 -10.84 -0.32 28.92
C ALA A 249 -9.87 -0.03 27.77
N HIS A 250 -8.77 0.67 28.03
CA HIS A 250 -7.83 1.14 27.00
C HIS A 250 -7.14 0.01 26.22
N GLU A 251 -7.09 -1.20 26.78
CA GLU A 251 -6.54 -2.40 26.17
C GLU A 251 -7.52 -3.11 25.23
N GLU A 252 -8.80 -2.70 25.21
CA GLU A 252 -9.79 -3.30 24.32
C GLU A 252 -9.70 -2.68 22.93
N THR A 253 -9.44 -3.54 21.94
CA THR A 253 -9.35 -3.23 20.51
C THR A 253 -10.06 -4.34 19.72
N MET A 254 -10.34 -4.11 18.43
CA MET A 254 -10.89 -5.16 17.57
C MET A 254 -9.77 -5.92 16.87
N THR A 255 -9.42 -7.10 17.38
CA THR A 255 -8.37 -7.96 16.79
C THR A 255 -8.76 -8.54 15.44
N MET A 256 -7.80 -9.05 14.66
CA MET A 256 -8.06 -9.64 13.34
C MET A 256 -9.10 -10.76 13.38
N ASP A 257 -9.07 -11.65 14.37
CA ASP A 257 -10.06 -12.73 14.48
C ASP A 257 -11.47 -12.20 14.79
N GLN A 258 -11.57 -11.11 15.54
CA GLN A 258 -12.84 -10.41 15.79
C GLN A 258 -13.34 -9.66 14.55
N MET A 259 -12.47 -9.01 13.77
CA MET A 259 -12.83 -8.41 12.48
C MET A 259 -13.39 -9.48 11.52
N ARG A 260 -12.73 -10.65 11.42
CA ARG A 260 -13.23 -11.78 10.63
C ARG A 260 -14.60 -12.25 11.11
N GLN A 261 -14.78 -12.37 12.42
CA GLN A 261 -16.07 -12.72 13.00
C GLN A 261 -17.15 -11.68 12.66
N ALA A 262 -16.83 -10.39 12.72
CA ALA A 262 -17.75 -9.31 12.41
C ALA A 262 -18.21 -9.35 10.95
N LEU A 263 -17.26 -9.51 10.02
CA LEU A 263 -17.52 -9.61 8.57
C LEU A 263 -18.34 -10.86 8.24
N GLN A 264 -17.97 -12.01 8.81
CA GLN A 264 -18.72 -13.26 8.65
C GLN A 264 -20.16 -13.12 9.14
N ASN A 265 -20.37 -12.50 10.30
CA ASN A 265 -21.70 -12.27 10.88
C ASN A 265 -22.48 -11.16 10.17
N GLY A 266 -21.78 -10.22 9.53
CA GLY A 266 -22.31 -9.18 8.65
C GLY A 266 -22.97 -9.78 7.41
N GLY A 267 -22.36 -10.85 6.87
CA GLY A 267 -22.99 -11.74 5.90
C GLY A 267 -23.14 -11.15 4.49
N ILE A 268 -22.29 -10.18 4.13
CA ILE A 268 -22.16 -9.65 2.78
C ILE A 268 -20.68 -9.66 2.37
N TYR A 269 -20.45 -9.58 1.06
CA TYR A 269 -19.13 -9.46 0.46
C TYR A 269 -18.89 -8.01 -0.01
N PHE A 270 -17.65 -7.54 0.12
CA PHE A 270 -17.26 -6.17 -0.21
C PHE A 270 -16.40 -6.14 -1.48
N ASP A 271 -16.50 -5.07 -2.25
CA ASP A 271 -15.53 -4.79 -3.32
C ASP A 271 -14.21 -4.31 -2.71
N VAL A 272 -14.31 -3.39 -1.76
CA VAL A 272 -13.16 -2.84 -1.03
C VAL A 272 -13.42 -2.90 0.46
N ILE A 273 -12.45 -3.41 1.22
CA ILE A 273 -12.29 -3.08 2.63
C ILE A 273 -11.10 -2.11 2.74
N GLY A 274 -11.38 -0.88 3.13
CA GLY A 274 -10.39 0.16 3.38
C GLY A 274 -10.19 0.35 4.88
N MET A 275 -8.95 0.60 5.29
CA MET A 275 -8.65 0.99 6.66
C MET A 275 -7.89 2.31 6.62
N ASP A 276 -8.58 3.39 6.97
CA ASP A 276 -8.03 4.72 7.22
C ASP A 276 -7.45 4.69 8.64
N CYS A 277 -6.37 3.91 8.78
CA CYS A 277 -5.81 3.43 10.03
C CYS A 277 -4.33 3.08 9.86
N CYS A 278 -3.54 3.42 10.89
CA CYS A 278 -2.12 3.10 10.96
C CYS A 278 -1.83 1.59 10.85
N ILE A 279 -0.73 1.22 10.19
CA ILE A 279 -0.05 -0.09 10.34
C ILE A 279 -0.90 -1.32 9.92
N MET A 280 -2.01 -1.14 9.21
CA MET A 280 -2.88 -2.26 8.85
C MET A 280 -2.36 -3.09 7.66
N SER A 281 -1.40 -2.59 6.87
CA SER A 281 -0.92 -3.28 5.67
C SER A 281 0.05 -4.42 5.99
N SER A 282 -0.51 -5.60 6.26
CA SER A 282 0.21 -6.84 6.53
C SER A 282 -0.36 -8.00 5.72
N MET A 283 0.51 -8.94 5.33
CA MET A 283 0.12 -10.17 4.64
C MET A 283 -0.88 -10.97 5.47
N GLU A 284 -0.71 -11.04 6.79
CA GLU A 284 -1.61 -11.78 7.68
C GLU A 284 -3.01 -11.19 7.68
N LEU A 285 -3.15 -9.86 7.71
CA LEU A 285 -4.45 -9.21 7.61
C LEU A 285 -5.07 -9.45 6.23
N CYS A 286 -4.29 -9.35 5.14
CA CYS A 286 -4.76 -9.67 3.80
C CYS A 286 -5.28 -11.11 3.68
N LEU A 287 -4.58 -12.07 4.29
CA LEU A 287 -5.01 -13.47 4.35
C LEU A 287 -6.26 -13.64 5.21
N GLY A 288 -6.36 -12.92 6.33
CA GLY A 288 -7.50 -12.96 7.23
C GLY A 288 -8.79 -12.43 6.59
N LEU A 289 -8.68 -11.41 5.73
CA LEU A 289 -9.82 -10.68 5.17
C LEU A 289 -10.20 -11.08 3.74
N GLN A 290 -9.36 -11.84 3.02
CA GLN A 290 -9.59 -12.19 1.60
C GLN A 290 -10.96 -12.85 1.29
N ASP A 291 -11.56 -13.55 2.25
CA ASP A 291 -12.85 -14.23 2.08
C ASP A 291 -14.05 -13.26 2.12
N TYR A 292 -13.81 -11.98 2.38
CA TYR A 292 -14.85 -10.96 2.57
C TYR A 292 -14.71 -9.77 1.61
N CYS A 293 -13.62 -9.69 0.83
CA CYS A 293 -13.42 -8.60 -0.09
C CYS A 293 -12.56 -8.93 -1.32
N ASP A 294 -12.82 -8.24 -2.41
CA ASP A 294 -11.97 -8.33 -3.61
C ASP A 294 -10.66 -7.55 -3.45
N TYR A 295 -10.69 -6.38 -2.82
CA TYR A 295 -9.54 -5.51 -2.64
C TYR A 295 -9.45 -4.95 -1.23
N LEU A 296 -8.23 -4.65 -0.82
CA LEU A 296 -7.91 -3.99 0.44
C LEU A 296 -7.16 -2.68 0.16
N ILE A 297 -7.40 -1.65 0.95
CA ILE A 297 -6.60 -0.41 0.92
C ILE A 297 -6.07 -0.16 2.32
N LEU A 298 -4.74 -0.24 2.48
CA LEU A 298 -4.08 -0.33 3.79
C LEU A 298 -2.77 0.47 3.80
N SER A 299 -2.40 1.00 4.96
CA SER A 299 -1.11 1.67 5.21
C SER A 299 -0.13 0.76 5.96
N GLU A 300 1.13 0.71 5.53
CA GLU A 300 2.23 0.07 6.26
C GLU A 300 2.83 1.00 7.34
N ASP A 301 2.60 2.31 7.23
CA ASP A 301 3.09 3.33 8.17
C ASP A 301 1.97 3.78 9.12
N PHE A 302 2.35 4.60 10.10
CA PHE A 302 1.43 5.51 10.75
C PHE A 302 0.85 6.49 9.73
N GLU A 303 -0.47 6.63 9.75
CA GLU A 303 -1.14 7.69 9.01
C GLU A 303 -1.05 9.01 9.79
N THR A 304 -0.99 10.12 9.07
CA THR A 304 -1.07 11.43 9.71
C THR A 304 -2.50 11.72 10.12
N GLY A 305 -2.72 12.70 11.00
CA GLY A 305 -4.07 13.09 11.44
C GLY A 305 -4.96 13.70 10.35
N ILE A 306 -4.48 13.82 9.10
CA ILE A 306 -5.27 14.19 7.93
C ILE A 306 -6.05 12.98 7.40
N GLY A 307 -5.54 11.75 7.57
CA GLY A 307 -6.17 10.54 7.04
C GLY A 307 -6.40 10.60 5.53
N TRP A 308 -7.47 9.95 5.07
CA TRP A 308 -7.88 9.93 3.68
C TRP A 308 -8.62 11.20 3.26
N SER A 309 -8.37 11.69 2.03
CA SER A 309 -9.14 12.80 1.47
C SER A 309 -10.45 12.34 0.82
N TYR A 310 -11.56 12.42 1.56
CA TYR A 310 -12.84 11.80 1.18
C TYR A 310 -13.56 12.46 -0.01
N THR A 311 -13.39 13.78 -0.16
CA THR A 311 -14.19 14.56 -1.12
C THR A 311 -14.01 14.09 -2.58
N GLY A 312 -12.77 13.80 -2.97
CA GLY A 312 -12.38 13.54 -4.36
C GLY A 312 -12.93 12.23 -4.89
N TRP A 313 -12.55 11.12 -4.25
CA TRP A 313 -12.91 9.78 -4.68
C TRP A 313 -14.41 9.49 -4.53
N LEU A 314 -15.08 9.99 -3.47
CA LEU A 314 -16.54 9.83 -3.31
C LEU A 314 -17.28 10.49 -4.47
N LYS A 315 -16.80 11.65 -4.91
CA LYS A 315 -17.38 12.34 -6.05
C LYS A 315 -17.10 11.62 -7.37
N ALA A 316 -15.89 11.10 -7.57
CA ALA A 316 -15.57 10.29 -8.74
C ALA A 316 -16.48 9.05 -8.83
N LEU A 317 -16.75 8.41 -7.68
CA LEU A 317 -17.63 7.26 -7.58
C LEU A 317 -19.11 7.61 -7.82
N GLU A 318 -19.59 8.76 -7.33
CA GLU A 318 -20.94 9.26 -7.64
C GLU A 318 -21.11 9.60 -9.13
N ASP A 319 -20.08 10.18 -9.74
CA ASP A 319 -20.06 10.52 -11.17
C ASP A 319 -20.04 9.26 -12.05
N ASN A 320 -19.33 8.21 -11.63
CA ASN A 320 -19.29 6.90 -12.29
C ASN A 320 -19.29 5.74 -11.28
N THR A 321 -20.46 5.16 -11.02
CA THR A 321 -20.58 4.04 -10.07
C THR A 321 -19.97 2.73 -10.55
N SER A 322 -19.69 2.62 -11.86
CA SER A 322 -18.97 1.49 -12.46
C SER A 322 -17.46 1.74 -12.57
N LEU A 323 -16.90 2.75 -11.87
CA LEU A 323 -15.47 3.00 -11.86
C LEU A 323 -14.71 1.73 -11.42
N GLU A 324 -13.75 1.28 -12.23
CA GLU A 324 -12.98 0.07 -11.94
C GLU A 324 -12.30 0.19 -10.58
N THR A 325 -12.34 -0.86 -9.77
CA THR A 325 -11.81 -0.84 -8.40
C THR A 325 -10.34 -0.45 -8.32
N PRO A 326 -9.45 -0.91 -9.23
CA PRO A 326 -8.06 -0.42 -9.25
C PRO A 326 -7.93 1.08 -9.52
N GLU A 327 -8.81 1.66 -10.33
CA GLU A 327 -8.80 3.11 -10.57
C GLU A 327 -9.32 3.89 -9.37
N LEU A 328 -10.38 3.39 -8.71
CA LEU A 328 -10.90 3.97 -7.47
C LEU A 328 -9.83 3.92 -6.35
N GLY A 329 -9.19 2.78 -6.15
CA GLY A 329 -8.12 2.62 -5.17
C GLY A 329 -6.93 3.52 -5.45
N ARG A 330 -6.54 3.68 -6.73
CA ARG A 330 -5.51 4.63 -7.13
C ARG A 330 -5.87 6.08 -6.75
N LEU A 331 -7.13 6.50 -6.98
CA LEU A 331 -7.58 7.84 -6.59
C LEU A 331 -7.47 8.06 -5.08
N ILE A 332 -7.89 7.09 -4.27
CA ILE A 332 -7.80 7.16 -2.82
C ILE A 332 -6.34 7.32 -2.37
N VAL A 333 -5.45 6.44 -2.86
CA VAL A 333 -4.02 6.46 -2.56
C VAL A 333 -3.38 7.79 -2.98
N ASP A 334 -3.62 8.23 -4.22
CA ASP A 334 -3.04 9.46 -4.76
C ASP A 334 -3.53 10.71 -4.03
N ASP A 335 -4.82 10.77 -3.69
CA ASP A 335 -5.41 11.90 -2.98
C ASP A 335 -4.83 11.99 -1.56
N MET A 336 -4.70 10.88 -0.83
CA MET A 336 -4.10 10.84 0.50
C MET A 336 -2.62 11.28 0.49
N VAL A 337 -1.82 10.72 -0.43
CA VAL A 337 -0.39 11.09 -0.57
C VAL A 337 -0.25 12.56 -0.97
N SER A 338 -1.07 13.02 -1.91
CA SER A 338 -1.06 14.42 -2.33
C SER A 338 -1.48 15.38 -1.21
N ALA A 339 -2.47 15.02 -0.38
CA ALA A 339 -2.86 15.83 0.77
C ALA A 339 -1.70 15.96 1.76
N ASN A 340 -1.06 14.83 2.09
CA ASN A 340 0.08 14.79 3.00
C ASN A 340 1.30 15.58 2.50
N GLU A 341 1.56 15.59 1.20
CA GLU A 341 2.64 16.37 0.58
C GLU A 341 2.41 17.88 0.60
N ASN A 342 1.14 18.31 0.50
CA ASN A 342 0.81 19.70 0.21
C ASN A 342 0.19 20.46 1.39
N ASP A 343 -0.37 19.74 2.37
CA ASP A 343 -0.94 20.35 3.57
C ASP A 343 0.14 20.72 4.58
N GLN A 344 -0.13 21.76 5.37
CA GLN A 344 0.76 22.21 6.44
C GLN A 344 0.80 21.23 7.62
N ASP A 345 -0.26 20.45 7.81
CA ASP A 345 -0.44 19.48 8.88
C ASP A 345 -0.12 18.05 8.39
N GLY A 346 0.31 17.92 7.12
CA GLY A 346 0.75 16.68 6.50
C GLY A 346 2.16 16.25 6.91
N GLY A 347 2.50 15.01 6.56
CA GLY A 347 3.76 14.37 6.93
C GLY A 347 4.02 13.15 6.06
N ALA A 348 4.99 12.31 6.46
CA ALA A 348 5.26 11.11 5.70
C ALA A 348 4.05 10.16 5.75
N ALA A 349 3.67 9.62 4.61
CA ALA A 349 2.53 8.73 4.49
C ALA A 349 2.72 7.74 3.34
N THR A 350 2.08 6.59 3.46
CA THR A 350 2.12 5.53 2.46
C THR A 350 0.77 4.83 2.40
N LEU A 351 0.34 4.41 1.21
CA LEU A 351 -0.89 3.64 1.07
C LEU A 351 -0.80 2.67 -0.11
N ALA A 352 -1.32 1.47 0.09
CA ALA A 352 -1.32 0.42 -0.91
C ALA A 352 -2.74 -0.06 -1.19
N LEU A 353 -3.05 -0.26 -2.48
CA LEU A 353 -4.16 -1.07 -2.92
C LEU A 353 -3.67 -2.50 -3.13
N ILE A 354 -4.25 -3.43 -2.38
CA ILE A 354 -3.92 -4.85 -2.43
C ILE A 354 -5.07 -5.62 -3.10
N ASP A 355 -4.71 -6.43 -4.08
CA ASP A 355 -5.59 -7.42 -4.67
C ASP A 355 -5.65 -8.66 -3.76
N ALA A 356 -6.74 -8.81 -3.03
CA ALA A 356 -6.93 -9.88 -2.06
C ALA A 356 -6.97 -11.28 -2.69
N SER A 357 -7.16 -11.38 -4.02
CA SER A 357 -7.17 -12.68 -4.70
C SER A 357 -5.83 -13.39 -4.67
N TYR A 358 -4.74 -12.64 -4.47
CA TYR A 358 -3.38 -13.18 -4.37
C TYR A 358 -2.95 -13.46 -2.92
N SER A 359 -3.79 -13.26 -1.91
CA SER A 359 -3.41 -13.42 -0.50
C SER A 359 -2.91 -14.85 -0.17
N ASN A 360 -3.59 -15.90 -0.65
CA ASN A 360 -3.14 -17.29 -0.47
C ASN A 360 -1.82 -17.57 -1.20
N LEU A 361 -1.65 -17.03 -2.40
CA LEU A 361 -0.41 -17.13 -3.18
C LEU A 361 0.76 -16.47 -2.43
N LEU A 362 0.57 -15.23 -1.97
CA LEU A 362 1.56 -14.47 -1.22
C LEU A 362 1.95 -15.18 0.07
N TYR A 363 0.96 -15.67 0.84
CA TYR A 363 1.22 -16.44 2.05
C TYR A 363 2.03 -17.71 1.80
N THR A 364 1.73 -18.42 0.71
CA THR A 364 2.47 -19.63 0.34
C THR A 364 3.91 -19.30 -0.04
N ALA A 365 4.12 -18.29 -0.90
CA ALA A 365 5.44 -17.85 -1.32
C ALA A 365 6.26 -17.34 -0.13
N TRP A 366 5.63 -16.63 0.80
CA TRP A 366 6.26 -16.20 2.05
C TRP A 366 6.71 -17.38 2.89
N LYS A 367 5.85 -18.37 3.15
CA LYS A 367 6.23 -19.56 3.94
C LYS A 367 7.40 -20.32 3.33
N ASP A 368 7.36 -20.55 2.01
CA ASP A 368 8.44 -21.25 1.31
C ASP A 368 9.77 -20.51 1.45
N PHE A 369 9.76 -19.19 1.21
CA PHE A 369 10.91 -18.33 1.44
C PHE A 369 11.38 -18.35 2.90
N ALA A 370 10.47 -18.19 3.85
CA ALA A 370 10.77 -18.06 5.27
C ALA A 370 11.37 -19.35 5.84
N TYR A 371 10.86 -20.52 5.45
CA TYR A 371 11.39 -21.81 5.88
C TYR A 371 12.74 -22.14 5.23
N ALA A 372 12.91 -21.83 3.94
CA ALA A 372 14.19 -22.01 3.25
C ALA A 372 15.29 -21.12 3.86
N ASN A 373 14.91 -19.92 4.33
CA ASN A 373 15.83 -18.90 4.81
C ASN A 373 15.77 -18.65 6.33
N GLU A 374 15.22 -19.58 7.12
CA GLU A 374 15.02 -19.43 8.57
C GLU A 374 16.29 -18.93 9.28
N ARG A 375 17.45 -19.48 8.92
CA ARG A 375 18.72 -19.09 9.54
C ARG A 375 19.07 -17.63 9.34
N SER A 376 18.80 -17.08 8.16
CA SER A 376 19.05 -15.67 7.84
C SER A 376 18.06 -14.79 8.59
N LEU A 377 16.77 -15.15 8.57
CA LEU A 377 15.72 -14.44 9.32
C LEU A 377 15.97 -14.42 10.83
N LEU A 378 16.46 -15.50 11.43
CA LEU A 378 16.80 -15.53 12.86
C LEU A 378 18.18 -14.89 13.18
N GLY A 379 18.95 -14.56 12.14
CA GLY A 379 20.30 -14.00 12.24
C GLY A 379 20.35 -12.48 12.30
N GLU A 380 19.24 -11.81 11.97
CA GLU A 380 19.10 -10.35 11.89
C GLU A 380 17.67 -9.97 12.28
N ASN A 381 17.48 -8.79 12.87
CA ASN A 381 16.18 -8.26 13.25
C ASN A 381 15.66 -7.31 12.16
N TYR A 382 14.71 -7.80 11.36
CA TYR A 382 14.05 -7.03 10.32
C TYR A 382 12.86 -6.20 10.82
N SER A 383 12.59 -6.16 12.12
CA SER A 383 11.57 -5.24 12.66
C SER A 383 11.98 -3.81 12.33
N MET A 384 11.15 -3.15 11.55
CA MET A 384 11.38 -1.80 11.08
C MET A 384 11.58 -0.87 12.29
N HIS A 385 12.67 -0.12 12.27
CA HIS A 385 13.04 0.77 13.34
C HIS A 385 13.18 2.18 12.77
N ILE A 386 12.05 2.86 12.66
CA ILE A 386 11.99 4.26 12.29
C ILE A 386 11.75 5.05 13.57
N LYS A 387 12.74 5.86 13.95
CA LYS A 387 12.61 6.77 15.09
C LYS A 387 11.92 8.05 14.66
N GLY A 388 10.88 8.42 15.41
CA GLY A 388 10.02 9.58 15.19
C GLY A 388 10.66 10.78 14.48
N GLY A 389 10.17 11.07 13.28
CA GLY A 389 10.33 12.33 12.59
C GLY A 389 9.03 12.68 11.89
N ARG A 390 8.35 13.76 12.28
CA ARG A 390 7.14 14.38 11.66
C ARG A 390 5.96 13.48 11.23
N ARG A 391 6.03 12.17 11.44
CA ARG A 391 5.03 11.17 11.05
C ARG A 391 3.89 11.06 12.09
N ALA A 392 4.12 11.52 13.33
CA ALA A 392 3.06 11.83 14.28
C ALA A 392 2.82 13.35 14.34
N HIS A 393 1.54 13.77 14.39
CA HIS A 393 1.15 15.17 14.40
C HIS A 393 1.78 15.93 15.60
N PRO A 394 2.40 17.11 15.41
CA PRO A 394 3.13 17.82 16.47
C PRO A 394 2.29 18.14 17.72
N LEU A 395 0.97 18.30 17.59
CA LEU A 395 0.06 18.54 18.72
C LEU A 395 -0.23 17.27 19.53
N LEU A 396 -0.21 16.08 18.91
CA LEU A 396 -0.35 14.79 19.61
C LEU A 396 0.85 14.57 20.55
N LYS A 397 2.06 14.91 20.08
CA LYS A 397 3.31 14.86 20.86
C LYS A 397 3.36 15.88 22.02
N GLU A 398 2.71 17.04 21.91
CA GLU A 398 2.71 18.07 22.97
C GLU A 398 1.65 17.79 24.05
N LYS A 399 0.58 17.06 23.72
CA LYS A 399 -0.57 16.81 24.61
C LYS A 399 -0.50 15.49 25.40
N GLY A 400 0.40 14.56 25.06
CA GLY A 400 0.54 13.26 25.75
C GLY A 400 -0.55 12.24 25.38
N LEU A 401 -1.18 12.43 24.21
CA LEU A 401 -2.06 11.41 23.63
C LEU A 401 -1.21 10.27 23.11
N PHE A 402 -1.65 9.05 23.36
CA PHE A 402 -0.88 7.83 23.13
C PHE A 402 0.46 7.75 23.87
N ASP A 403 0.57 8.26 25.10
CA ASP A 403 1.70 7.97 26.00
C ASP A 403 1.96 6.45 26.20
N TRP A 404 1.05 5.57 25.75
CA TRP A 404 1.24 4.12 25.69
C TRP A 404 1.86 3.62 24.36
N ILE A 405 1.73 4.36 23.25
CA ILE A 405 2.40 4.13 21.95
C ILE A 405 3.77 4.82 21.93
N PHE A 406 3.91 5.93 22.64
CA PHE A 406 5.11 6.74 22.68
C PHE A 406 5.92 6.48 23.95
N ASP A 407 7.23 6.38 23.83
CA ASP A 407 8.13 6.28 24.97
C ASP A 407 8.12 7.57 25.82
N ALA A 408 8.81 7.55 26.96
CA ALA A 408 8.88 8.69 27.89
C ALA A 408 9.45 10.00 27.29
N ASN A 409 9.97 9.98 26.05
CA ASN A 409 10.44 11.16 25.30
C ASN A 409 9.44 11.59 24.20
N GLY A 410 8.31 10.92 24.06
CA GLY A 410 7.34 11.13 23.00
C GLY A 410 7.81 10.57 21.65
N ASP A 411 8.70 9.57 21.65
CA ASP A 411 9.14 8.86 20.46
C ASP A 411 8.47 7.48 20.44
N TYR A 412 7.89 7.09 19.31
CA TYR A 412 7.44 5.72 19.07
C TYR A 412 8.52 4.99 18.28
N ASP A 413 8.56 3.68 18.42
CA ASP A 413 9.42 2.80 17.64
C ASP A 413 8.52 1.80 16.91
N MET A 414 8.54 1.82 15.58
CA MET A 414 7.81 0.83 14.77
C MET A 414 8.19 -0.61 15.11
N SER A 415 9.34 -0.83 15.77
CA SER A 415 9.75 -2.17 16.17
C SER A 415 8.95 -2.78 17.31
N ASP A 416 8.15 -1.98 18.02
CA ASP A 416 7.19 -2.50 19.01
C ASP A 416 5.99 -3.20 18.34
N TYR A 417 5.77 -2.94 17.04
CA TYR A 417 4.72 -3.58 16.22
C TYR A 417 5.25 -4.71 15.33
N TYR A 418 6.56 -4.98 15.37
CA TYR A 418 7.20 -6.11 14.68
C TYR A 418 6.95 -6.15 13.16
N ILE A 419 6.78 -4.99 12.55
CA ILE A 419 6.52 -4.80 11.13
C ILE A 419 7.82 -5.06 10.36
N THR A 420 7.77 -5.96 9.39
CA THR A 420 8.89 -6.29 8.49
C THR A 420 8.43 -6.13 7.05
N ASP A 421 9.06 -5.25 6.27
CA ASP A 421 8.71 -5.06 4.85
C ASP A 421 9.12 -6.32 4.04
N ILE A 422 8.17 -6.88 3.29
CA ILE A 422 8.38 -8.15 2.59
C ILE A 422 9.39 -8.01 1.43
N MET A 423 9.35 -6.89 0.70
CA MET A 423 10.23 -6.66 -0.44
C MET A 423 11.69 -6.50 0.02
N ALA A 424 11.91 -5.74 1.10
CA ALA A 424 13.22 -5.53 1.69
C ALA A 424 13.88 -6.86 2.07
N VAL A 425 13.14 -7.71 2.78
CA VAL A 425 13.64 -9.01 3.21
C VAL A 425 13.91 -9.94 2.02
N ALA A 426 13.03 -9.95 1.01
CA ALA A 426 13.21 -10.75 -0.19
C ALA A 426 14.48 -10.34 -0.96
N GLN A 427 14.71 -9.04 -1.13
CA GLN A 427 15.87 -8.50 -1.84
C GLN A 427 17.18 -8.66 -1.07
N ASN A 428 17.13 -8.54 0.26
CA ASN A 428 18.29 -8.70 1.12
C ASN A 428 18.73 -10.17 1.19
N ILE A 429 17.79 -11.08 1.40
CA ILE A 429 18.06 -12.51 1.51
C ILE A 429 17.90 -13.14 0.12
N GLN A 430 18.90 -13.01 -0.73
CA GLN A 430 18.83 -13.49 -2.12
C GLN A 430 18.88 -15.03 -2.21
N SER A 431 17.72 -15.65 -2.47
CA SER A 431 17.52 -17.10 -2.62
C SER A 431 16.68 -17.41 -3.88
N GLU A 432 16.51 -18.69 -4.22
CA GLU A 432 15.60 -19.08 -5.32
C GLU A 432 14.16 -18.69 -4.97
N GLU A 433 13.78 -18.86 -3.70
CA GLU A 433 12.46 -18.57 -3.15
C GLU A 433 12.17 -17.06 -3.10
N SER A 434 13.19 -16.21 -2.98
CA SER A 434 13.03 -14.74 -2.96
C SER A 434 12.39 -14.23 -4.25
N LYS A 435 12.76 -14.81 -5.40
CA LYS A 435 12.17 -14.43 -6.69
C LYS A 435 10.68 -14.75 -6.76
N ALA A 436 10.27 -15.86 -6.15
CA ALA A 436 8.87 -16.24 -6.08
C ALA A 436 8.10 -15.31 -5.14
N LEU A 437 8.69 -14.95 -4.00
CA LEU A 437 8.11 -13.99 -3.06
C LEU A 437 7.95 -12.60 -3.69
N GLU A 438 9.00 -12.07 -4.34
CA GLU A 438 8.95 -10.79 -5.07
C GLU A 438 7.86 -10.79 -6.14
N ALA A 439 7.73 -11.88 -6.90
CA ALA A 439 6.70 -12.01 -7.93
C ALA A 439 5.29 -12.08 -7.33
N ALA A 440 5.10 -12.82 -6.25
CA ALA A 440 3.81 -12.90 -5.56
C ALA A 440 3.40 -11.53 -4.96
N LEU A 441 4.36 -10.81 -4.40
CA LEU A 441 4.14 -9.47 -3.86
C LEU A 441 3.78 -8.47 -4.98
N GLN A 442 4.45 -8.52 -6.13
CA GLN A 442 4.12 -7.72 -7.32
C GLN A 442 2.72 -8.00 -7.88
N LEU A 443 2.18 -9.21 -7.68
CA LEU A 443 0.81 -9.53 -8.07
C LEU A 443 -0.20 -9.01 -7.05
N ALA A 444 0.11 -9.13 -5.76
CA ALA A 444 -0.77 -8.71 -4.68
C ALA A 444 -0.86 -7.18 -4.57
N VAL A 445 0.25 -6.44 -4.67
CA VAL A 445 0.26 -4.97 -4.59
C VAL A 445 -0.16 -4.39 -5.95
N ALA A 446 -1.45 -4.12 -6.11
CA ALA A 446 -2.01 -3.59 -7.35
C ALA A 446 -1.64 -2.12 -7.58
N TYR A 447 -1.54 -1.33 -6.51
CA TYR A 447 -1.03 0.04 -6.56
C TYR A 447 -0.40 0.44 -5.22
N PHE A 448 0.62 1.28 -5.27
CA PHE A 448 1.31 1.81 -4.11
C PHE A 448 1.81 3.21 -4.41
N ALA A 449 1.62 4.13 -3.46
CA ALA A 449 2.29 5.42 -3.47
C ALA A 449 2.63 5.84 -2.05
N CYS A 450 3.67 6.68 -1.95
CA CYS A 450 4.13 7.26 -0.71
C CYS A 450 4.57 8.70 -0.93
N THR A 451 4.69 9.45 0.16
CA THR A 451 5.30 10.78 0.12
C THR A 451 6.81 10.68 -0.13
N SER A 452 7.40 11.79 -0.53
CA SER A 452 8.81 11.93 -0.91
C SER A 452 9.78 11.89 0.27
N ASP A 453 9.27 11.99 1.50
CA ASP A 453 9.99 11.82 2.76
C ASP A 453 9.69 10.49 3.46
N GLU A 454 8.88 9.62 2.84
CA GLU A 454 8.73 8.22 3.22
C GLU A 454 10.02 7.44 2.86
N ILE A 455 10.43 6.55 3.75
CA ILE A 455 11.59 5.68 3.58
C ILE A 455 11.30 4.31 4.19
N GLY A 456 11.67 3.26 3.45
CA GLY A 456 11.75 1.90 3.95
C GLY A 456 10.52 1.02 3.70
N MET A 457 9.41 1.54 3.18
CA MET A 457 8.18 0.77 2.96
C MET A 457 7.85 0.60 1.48
N THR A 458 7.26 -0.54 1.14
CA THR A 458 6.87 -0.89 -0.22
C THR A 458 5.41 -1.29 -0.35
N GLY A 459 4.67 -1.36 0.76
CA GLY A 459 3.21 -1.41 0.76
C GLY A 459 2.64 -2.66 1.41
N LEU A 460 3.44 -3.66 1.76
CA LEU A 460 3.00 -4.85 2.49
C LEU A 460 4.10 -5.38 3.40
N SER A 461 3.72 -5.54 4.66
CA SER A 461 4.58 -6.09 5.71
C SER A 461 4.20 -7.51 6.13
N VAL A 462 5.04 -8.11 6.97
CA VAL A 462 4.79 -9.34 7.72
C VAL A 462 5.18 -9.14 9.17
N THR A 463 4.55 -9.87 10.09
CA THR A 463 4.80 -9.72 11.53
C THR A 463 5.72 -10.81 12.07
N LEU A 464 6.86 -10.41 12.63
CA LEU A 464 7.88 -11.34 13.16
C LEU A 464 8.25 -10.99 14.61
N PRO A 465 7.92 -11.82 15.63
CA PRO A 465 8.00 -11.45 17.05
C PRO A 465 9.43 -11.51 17.61
N TYR A 466 10.32 -10.65 17.11
CA TYR A 466 11.73 -10.63 17.45
C TYR A 466 11.97 -10.26 18.91
N GLY A 467 12.36 -11.24 19.73
CA GLY A 467 12.79 -11.00 21.10
C GLY A 467 11.66 -10.77 22.12
N ASP A 468 10.39 -10.86 21.71
CA ASP A 468 9.24 -10.56 22.57
C ASP A 468 8.33 -11.77 22.78
N PRO A 469 8.38 -12.39 23.98
CA PRO A 469 7.52 -13.53 24.31
C PRO A 469 6.07 -13.14 24.59
N ASP A 470 5.82 -11.92 25.07
CA ASP A 470 4.48 -11.47 25.46
C ASP A 470 3.67 -11.14 24.20
N PHE A 471 4.28 -10.41 23.26
CA PHE A 471 3.71 -10.18 21.92
C PHE A 471 3.45 -11.51 21.17
N TYR A 472 4.38 -12.48 21.26
CA TYR A 472 4.18 -13.79 20.65
C TYR A 472 2.98 -14.56 21.22
N GLU A 473 2.69 -14.42 22.52
CA GLU A 473 1.52 -15.07 23.14
C GLU A 473 0.23 -14.53 22.54
N GLU A 474 0.09 -13.20 22.44
CA GLU A 474 -1.07 -12.55 21.82
C GLU A 474 -1.17 -12.87 20.32
N LEU A 475 -0.06 -12.76 19.59
CA LEU A 475 0.02 -13.13 18.18
C LEU A 475 -0.43 -14.57 17.95
N SER A 476 0.01 -15.51 18.79
CA SER A 476 -0.32 -16.92 18.65
C SER A 476 -1.82 -17.16 18.74
N ASP A 477 -2.49 -16.50 19.68
CA ASP A 477 -3.93 -16.61 19.86
C ASP A 477 -4.69 -16.00 18.68
N VAL A 478 -4.37 -14.76 18.28
CA VAL A 478 -5.04 -14.05 17.19
C VAL A 478 -4.85 -14.79 15.85
N PHE A 479 -3.64 -15.24 15.53
CA PHE A 479 -3.35 -15.91 14.27
C PHE A 479 -4.01 -17.29 14.21
N SER A 480 -3.99 -18.06 15.30
CA SER A 480 -4.66 -19.35 15.37
C SER A 480 -6.17 -19.22 15.23
N ASN A 481 -6.77 -18.23 15.89
CA ASN A 481 -8.21 -17.95 15.79
C ASN A 481 -8.61 -17.42 14.40
N SER A 482 -7.67 -16.76 13.71
CA SER A 482 -7.84 -16.30 12.34
C SER A 482 -7.64 -17.38 11.28
N GLY A 483 -7.26 -18.60 11.68
CA GLY A 483 -7.15 -19.76 10.79
C GLY A 483 -5.79 -19.93 10.11
N LEU A 484 -4.75 -19.24 10.58
CA LEU A 484 -3.37 -19.51 10.15
C LEU A 484 -2.93 -20.88 10.66
N GLU A 485 -2.05 -21.54 9.91
CA GLU A 485 -1.61 -22.91 10.19
C GLU A 485 -0.84 -22.99 11.52
N GLU A 486 -1.20 -23.97 12.37
CA GLU A 486 -0.54 -24.21 13.66
C GLU A 486 0.99 -24.40 13.52
N GLU A 487 1.45 -24.99 12.42
CA GLU A 487 2.89 -25.12 12.12
C GLU A 487 3.57 -23.76 11.91
N TYR A 488 2.92 -22.85 11.17
CA TYR A 488 3.43 -21.49 10.93
C TYR A 488 3.44 -20.68 12.22
N VAL A 489 2.34 -20.70 13.00
CA VAL A 489 2.26 -19.98 14.27
C VAL A 489 3.34 -20.47 15.25
N ASN A 490 3.51 -21.79 15.41
CA ASN A 490 4.56 -22.34 16.26
C ASN A 490 5.98 -22.00 15.77
N TRP A 491 6.18 -21.88 14.47
CA TRP A 491 7.46 -21.48 13.89
C TRP A 491 7.83 -20.03 14.26
N LEU A 492 6.85 -19.10 14.30
CA LEU A 492 7.08 -17.72 14.72
C LEU A 492 7.65 -17.61 16.14
N GLY A 493 7.36 -18.56 17.03
CA GLY A 493 7.94 -18.61 18.37
C GLY A 493 9.47 -18.73 18.41
N ARG A 494 10.13 -19.04 17.30
CA ARG A 494 11.59 -19.03 17.18
C ARG A 494 12.18 -17.62 17.22
N PHE A 495 11.44 -16.61 16.76
CA PHE A 495 11.89 -15.22 16.70
C PHE A 495 12.05 -14.60 18.09
N VAL A 496 11.28 -15.05 19.07
CA VAL A 496 11.38 -14.67 20.50
C VAL A 496 12.80 -14.88 21.05
N ARG A 497 13.56 -15.84 20.50
CA ARG A 497 14.94 -16.14 20.91
C ARG A 497 15.90 -16.16 19.73
N ALA A 498 15.59 -15.41 18.67
CA ALA A 498 16.46 -15.27 17.52
C ALA A 498 17.86 -14.80 17.95
N SER A 499 18.90 -15.27 17.26
CA SER A 499 20.28 -14.87 17.59
C SER A 499 20.56 -13.40 17.26
N GLY A 500 19.89 -12.87 16.23
CA GLY A 500 20.08 -11.52 15.72
C GLY A 500 19.13 -10.47 16.27
N VAL A 501 18.43 -10.72 17.39
CA VAL A 501 17.45 -9.75 17.95
C VAL A 501 18.05 -8.35 18.14
N GLN A 502 19.35 -8.25 18.42
CA GLN A 502 20.06 -6.98 18.63
C GLN A 502 20.72 -6.43 17.35
N ASP A 503 20.75 -7.21 16.27
CA ASP A 503 21.38 -6.86 15.00
C ASP A 503 20.27 -6.35 14.07
N ARG A 504 19.95 -5.05 14.12
CA ARG A 504 18.85 -4.45 13.35
C ARG A 504 19.25 -4.23 11.89
N TYR A 505 18.34 -4.56 10.97
CA TYR A 505 18.49 -4.29 9.55
C TYR A 505 18.43 -2.78 9.24
N ASP A 506 19.27 -2.32 8.31
CA ASP A 506 19.36 -0.91 7.90
C ASP A 506 18.46 -0.64 6.70
N TYR A 507 17.19 -0.33 6.98
CA TYR A 507 16.19 0.00 5.97
C TYR A 507 16.52 1.30 5.21
N GLU A 508 17.20 2.26 5.84
CA GLU A 508 17.53 3.53 5.19
C GLU A 508 18.54 3.29 4.06
N ASP A 509 19.60 2.52 4.33
CA ASP A 509 20.62 2.19 3.33
C ASP A 509 20.03 1.40 2.16
N TRP A 510 19.22 0.38 2.44
CA TRP A 510 18.54 -0.41 1.40
C TRP A 510 17.61 0.45 0.55
N TYR A 511 16.75 1.26 1.18
CA TYR A 511 15.78 2.07 0.45
C TYR A 511 16.44 3.15 -0.41
N GLU A 512 17.51 3.78 0.08
CA GLU A 512 18.21 4.83 -0.66
C GLU A 512 19.10 4.28 -1.79
N ASN A 513 19.71 3.10 -1.59
CA ASN A 513 20.79 2.62 -2.47
C ASN A 513 20.42 1.39 -3.31
N GLU A 514 19.44 0.60 -2.91
CA GLU A 514 19.08 -0.67 -3.56
C GLU A 514 17.65 -0.67 -4.12
N TRP A 515 16.69 -0.10 -3.39
CA TRP A 515 15.30 -0.02 -3.85
C TRP A 515 15.16 0.94 -5.03
N SER A 516 14.51 0.48 -6.10
CA SER A 516 14.34 1.25 -7.35
C SER A 516 12.88 1.65 -7.61
N GLY A 517 12.01 1.44 -6.63
CA GLY A 517 10.56 1.58 -6.78
C GLY A 517 9.91 0.37 -7.44
N TRP A 518 8.59 0.37 -7.44
CA TRP A 518 7.80 -0.59 -8.20
C TRP A 518 8.02 -0.40 -9.70
N GLU A 519 8.19 -1.48 -10.46
CA GLU A 519 8.05 -1.42 -11.91
C GLU A 519 6.61 -0.97 -12.21
N SER A 520 6.44 0.22 -12.80
CA SER A 520 5.13 0.83 -12.95
C SER A 520 4.14 -0.11 -13.66
N LEU A 521 3.17 -0.66 -12.94
CA LEU A 521 2.05 -1.41 -13.53
C LEU A 521 1.15 -0.50 -14.40
N LEU A 522 1.17 0.82 -14.14
CA LEU A 522 0.25 1.79 -14.74
C LEU A 522 0.72 2.42 -16.06
N THR A 523 2.00 2.32 -16.45
CA THR A 523 2.39 2.73 -17.82
C THR A 523 1.84 1.78 -18.89
N ASP A 524 1.35 0.61 -18.47
CA ASP A 524 0.68 -0.39 -19.29
C ASP A 524 -0.84 -0.14 -19.47
N PHE A 525 -1.43 0.96 -18.99
CA PHE A 525 -2.84 1.30 -19.31
C PHE A 525 -2.98 2.35 -20.42
N ASP A 526 -1.95 3.16 -20.68
CA ASP A 526 -1.95 4.15 -21.76
C ASP A 526 -2.00 3.51 -23.16
N TRP A 527 -1.47 2.29 -23.34
CA TRP A 527 -1.56 1.58 -24.63
C TRP A 527 -2.94 0.97 -24.89
N LEU A 528 -3.73 0.70 -23.84
CA LEU A 528 -5.09 0.16 -23.98
C LEU A 528 -6.04 1.24 -24.53
N ILE A 529 -5.84 2.50 -24.12
CA ILE A 529 -6.55 3.67 -24.66
C ILE A 529 -6.17 3.91 -26.13
N TRP A 530 -4.87 3.78 -26.47
CA TRP A 530 -4.42 3.91 -27.86
C TRP A 530 -5.02 2.85 -28.81
N LEU A 531 -5.27 1.63 -28.32
CA LEU A 531 -5.85 0.54 -29.12
C LEU A 531 -7.37 0.62 -29.29
N LEU A 532 -8.05 1.47 -28.52
CA LEU A 532 -9.50 1.70 -28.59
C LEU A 532 -9.86 2.97 -29.39
N GLU A 533 -8.86 3.75 -29.80
CA GLU A 533 -9.01 4.95 -30.63
C GLU A 533 -8.60 4.76 -32.12
N GLU A 534 -8.11 3.58 -32.53
CA GLU A 534 -7.94 3.15 -33.94
C GLU A 534 -8.93 2.05 -34.34
#